data_AF-A0A4Q6GI76-F1
#
_entry.id   AF-A0A4Q6GI76-F1
#
_cell.length_a   1.000
_cell.length_b   1.000
_cell.length_c   1.000
_cell.angle_alpha   90.00
_cell.angle_beta   90.00
_cell.angle_gamma   90.00
#
_symmetry.space_group_name_H-M   'P 1'
#
loop_
_entity.id
_entity.type
_entity.pdbx_description
1 polymer ?
#
loop_
_entity_poly.entity_id
_entity_poly.type
_entity_poly.pdbx_seq_one_letter_code
_entity_poly.pdbx_strand_id
1 'polypeptide(L)'
;MEATEPTINPDTSVYRILYFEEVYPSRAAEEQAEKSKLAAFGTLARLNPLNRPKADTVRLSKWELRYEPFWHLVARREVDYLHEAVYPVQITNPHARKIEIAGTSFEILPGNGGKPRIDVQLQESCHRKIDVVIHQDALKRGIKPAKLQGYIDRYKAVERNQLDVDGTVPPQLPFNAAVQIARAKLAAEPIDAHSIQGDVIEFAIAHLYFRPVFAF
;
A
#
# COMPACT_ATOMS: atom_id res chain seq x y z
N MET A 1 -14.77 22.54 16.27
CA MET A 1 -15.10 22.03 14.92
C MET A 1 -14.75 20.57 14.93
N GLU A 2 -15.75 19.73 14.77
CA GLU A 2 -15.64 18.27 14.83
C GLU A 2 -15.14 17.80 13.46
N ALA A 3 -13.91 17.30 13.39
CA ALA A 3 -13.37 16.72 12.16
C ALA A 3 -14.22 15.51 11.81
N THR A 4 -15.07 15.65 10.79
CA THR A 4 -15.90 14.57 10.30
C THR A 4 -14.97 13.53 9.67
N GLU A 5 -14.73 12.42 10.36
CA GLU A 5 -13.91 11.34 9.80
C GLU A 5 -14.57 10.86 8.48
N PRO A 6 -13.82 10.82 7.36
CA PRO A 6 -14.37 10.36 6.09
C PRO A 6 -14.73 8.88 6.21
N THR A 7 -16.01 8.62 6.44
CA THR A 7 -16.57 7.27 6.64
C THR A 7 -17.05 6.74 5.30
N ILE A 8 -16.12 6.47 4.38
CA ILE A 8 -16.45 5.81 3.11
C ILE A 8 -15.87 4.42 3.15
N ASN A 9 -16.70 3.43 3.48
CA ASN A 9 -16.37 2.04 3.23
C ASN A 9 -16.30 1.85 1.70
N PRO A 10 -15.34 1.06 1.19
CA PRO A 10 -15.28 0.75 -0.24
C PRO A 10 -16.64 0.26 -0.70
N ASP A 11 -17.10 0.78 -1.83
CA ASP A 11 -18.32 0.28 -2.47
C ASP A 11 -18.15 -1.23 -2.69
N THR A 12 -19.17 -2.01 -2.32
CA THR A 12 -19.23 -3.44 -2.63
C THR A 12 -19.02 -3.72 -4.13
N SER A 13 -19.30 -2.74 -5.00
CA SER A 13 -19.06 -2.83 -6.44
C SER A 13 -17.58 -3.02 -6.83
N VAL A 14 -16.62 -2.60 -5.99
CA VAL A 14 -15.17 -2.81 -6.24
C VAL A 14 -14.61 -4.05 -5.53
N TYR A 15 -15.45 -4.73 -4.74
CA TYR A 15 -15.07 -5.96 -4.04
C TYR A 15 -15.15 -7.17 -4.96
N ARG A 16 -14.05 -7.91 -5.10
CA ARG A 16 -13.98 -9.11 -5.97
C ARG A 16 -13.20 -10.23 -5.30
N ILE A 17 -13.63 -11.47 -5.51
CA ILE A 17 -12.91 -12.68 -5.10
C ILE A 17 -12.30 -13.29 -6.36
N LEU A 18 -10.97 -13.44 -6.38
CA LEU A 18 -10.21 -13.80 -7.57
C LEU A 18 -9.26 -14.97 -7.27
N TYR A 19 -9.31 -16.02 -8.06
CA TYR A 19 -8.42 -17.17 -7.95
C TYR A 19 -7.45 -17.19 -9.11
N PHE A 20 -6.14 -17.22 -8.84
CA PHE A 20 -5.17 -17.45 -9.89
C PHE A 20 -5.33 -18.87 -10.44
N GLU A 21 -5.30 -19.00 -11.76
CA GLU A 21 -5.22 -20.32 -12.39
C GLU A 21 -3.95 -21.05 -11.95
N GLU A 22 -3.97 -22.38 -11.93
CA GLU A 22 -2.79 -23.17 -11.64
C GLU A 22 -1.75 -22.95 -12.74
N VAL A 23 -0.68 -22.21 -12.43
CA VAL A 23 0.41 -21.94 -13.40
C VAL A 23 1.58 -22.92 -13.25
N TYR A 24 1.46 -23.89 -12.34
CA TYR A 24 2.49 -24.92 -12.15
C TYR A 24 1.93 -26.30 -12.50
N PRO A 25 2.37 -26.93 -13.60
CA PRO A 25 2.20 -28.37 -13.71
C PRO A 25 2.94 -29.00 -12.53
N SER A 26 2.24 -29.83 -11.76
CA SER A 26 2.66 -30.55 -10.54
C SER A 26 4.16 -30.95 -10.47
N ARG A 27 4.74 -31.32 -11.61
CA ARG A 27 6.15 -31.70 -11.80
C ARG A 27 7.17 -30.62 -11.35
N ALA A 28 6.90 -29.33 -11.59
CA ALA A 28 7.83 -28.27 -11.19
C ALA A 28 7.80 -28.00 -9.67
N ALA A 29 6.65 -28.22 -9.03
CA ALA A 29 6.51 -28.14 -7.58
C ALA A 29 7.20 -29.30 -6.88
N GLU A 30 7.10 -30.53 -7.43
CA GLU A 30 7.87 -31.70 -6.97
C GLU A 30 9.38 -31.45 -7.03
N GLU A 31 9.91 -30.94 -8.15
CA GLU A 31 11.35 -30.66 -8.27
C GLU A 31 11.85 -29.61 -7.26
N GLN A 32 11.03 -28.62 -6.92
CA GLN A 32 11.38 -27.58 -5.95
C GLN A 32 11.26 -28.08 -4.49
N ALA A 33 10.30 -28.96 -4.22
CA ALA A 33 10.16 -29.66 -2.95
C ALA A 33 11.32 -30.65 -2.72
N GLU A 34 11.74 -31.38 -3.76
CA GLU A 34 12.92 -32.26 -3.69
C GLU A 34 14.20 -31.49 -3.37
N LYS A 35 14.40 -30.32 -3.98
CA LYS A 35 15.55 -29.43 -3.68
C LYS A 35 15.53 -28.90 -2.24
N SER A 36 14.35 -28.70 -1.64
CA SER A 36 14.17 -28.12 -0.30
C SER A 36 14.10 -29.15 0.84
N LYS A 37 13.93 -30.43 0.48
CA LYS A 37 13.77 -31.58 1.37
C LYS A 37 14.89 -31.75 2.40
N LEU A 38 16.13 -31.40 2.04
CA LEU A 38 17.29 -31.45 2.94
C LEU A 38 17.40 -30.22 3.86
N ALA A 39 16.73 -29.12 3.53
CA ALA A 39 16.73 -27.90 4.33
C ALA A 39 15.67 -27.92 5.45
N ALA A 40 14.61 -28.72 5.29
CA ALA A 40 13.55 -28.91 6.29
C ALA A 40 14.01 -29.72 7.52
N PHE A 41 15.05 -30.54 7.40
CA PHE A 41 15.74 -31.14 8.55
C PHE A 41 16.68 -30.08 9.15
N GLY A 42 16.22 -29.42 10.20
CA GLY A 42 16.91 -28.30 10.84
C GLY A 42 18.35 -28.59 11.30
N THR A 43 19.00 -27.57 11.86
CA THR A 43 20.41 -27.56 12.31
C THR A 43 20.81 -28.73 13.20
N LEU A 44 19.87 -29.36 13.93
CA LEU A 44 20.14 -30.54 14.77
C LEU A 44 20.48 -31.81 13.96
N ALA A 45 19.91 -32.00 12.76
CA ALA A 45 20.26 -33.13 11.89
C ALA A 45 21.64 -32.95 11.22
N ARG A 46 22.16 -31.70 11.15
CA ARG A 46 23.52 -31.41 10.68
C ARG A 46 24.61 -31.70 11.73
N LEU A 47 24.25 -31.75 13.02
CA LEU A 47 25.20 -31.96 14.11
C LEU A 47 25.38 -33.45 14.50
N ASN A 48 24.55 -34.36 13.97
CA ASN A 48 24.65 -35.79 14.27
C ASN A 48 24.93 -36.60 12.97
N PRO A 49 26.20 -36.83 12.61
CA PRO A 49 26.56 -37.46 11.33
C PRO A 49 26.12 -38.93 11.20
N LEU A 50 25.75 -39.59 12.30
CA LEU A 50 25.27 -40.97 12.31
C LEU A 50 23.78 -41.12 11.92
N ASN A 51 22.98 -40.06 12.07
CA ASN A 51 21.53 -40.07 11.81
C ASN A 51 21.12 -39.11 10.69
N ARG A 52 22.05 -38.75 9.78
CA ARG A 52 21.74 -37.91 8.63
C ARG A 52 20.82 -38.69 7.67
N PRO A 53 19.57 -38.25 7.44
CA PRO A 53 18.69 -38.90 6.47
C PRO A 53 19.35 -38.85 5.09
N LYS A 54 19.47 -40.01 4.42
CA LYS A 54 19.96 -40.08 3.04
C LYS A 54 18.85 -39.56 2.12
N ALA A 55 19.21 -38.93 1.00
CA ALA A 55 18.25 -38.38 0.04
C ALA A 55 17.17 -39.41 -0.37
N ASP A 56 17.58 -40.68 -0.48
CA ASP A 56 16.74 -41.81 -0.88
C ASP A 56 15.71 -42.27 0.19
N THR A 57 15.87 -41.85 1.45
CA THR A 57 15.01 -42.29 2.58
C THR A 57 13.87 -41.34 2.88
N VAL A 58 13.91 -40.12 2.38
CA VAL A 58 12.82 -39.17 2.55
C VAL A 58 11.95 -39.30 1.30
N ARG A 59 10.69 -39.69 1.42
CA ARG A 59 9.72 -39.68 0.31
C ARG A 59 8.73 -38.56 0.55
N LEU A 60 8.48 -37.73 -0.46
CA LEU A 60 7.37 -36.78 -0.42
C LEU A 60 6.10 -37.62 -0.52
N SER A 61 5.52 -38.00 0.62
CA SER A 61 4.42 -38.96 0.67
C SER A 61 3.05 -38.31 0.47
N LYS A 62 2.95 -37.00 0.70
CA LYS A 62 1.72 -36.24 0.55
C LYS A 62 2.04 -34.81 0.13
N TRP A 63 1.29 -34.30 -0.82
CA TRP A 63 1.24 -32.89 -1.16
C TRP A 63 -0.21 -32.45 -1.10
N GLU A 64 -0.42 -31.17 -0.80
CA GLU A 64 -1.75 -30.55 -0.81
C GLU A 64 -1.64 -29.22 -1.53
N LEU A 65 -2.49 -29.02 -2.54
CA LEU A 65 -2.66 -27.72 -3.16
C LEU A 65 -3.58 -26.88 -2.28
N ARG A 66 -3.08 -25.73 -1.84
CA ARG A 66 -3.84 -24.76 -1.06
C ARG A 66 -3.95 -23.45 -1.80
N TYR A 67 -5.13 -22.84 -1.74
CA TYR A 67 -5.37 -21.49 -2.25
C TYR A 67 -5.26 -20.51 -1.10
N GLU A 68 -4.16 -19.78 -1.06
CA GLU A 68 -3.86 -18.86 0.04
C GLU A 68 -4.28 -17.42 -0.29
N PRO A 69 -4.99 -16.73 0.63
CA PRO A 69 -5.55 -15.42 0.37
C PRO A 69 -4.55 -14.26 0.58
N PHE A 70 -4.67 -13.23 -0.25
CA PHE A 70 -4.09 -11.91 -0.01
C PHE A 70 -4.96 -10.78 -0.56
N TRP A 71 -4.88 -9.61 0.07
CA TRP A 71 -5.60 -8.41 -0.33
C TRP A 71 -4.80 -7.59 -1.33
N HIS A 72 -5.48 -7.12 -2.37
CA HIS A 72 -5.03 -6.04 -3.24
C HIS A 72 -6.01 -4.87 -3.13
N LEU A 73 -5.56 -3.75 -2.55
CA LEU A 73 -6.36 -2.54 -2.43
C LEU A 73 -5.67 -1.39 -3.18
N VAL A 74 -6.44 -0.65 -3.98
CA VAL A 74 -6.02 0.62 -4.57
C VAL A 74 -7.00 1.68 -4.13
N ALA A 75 -6.48 2.72 -3.48
CA ALA A 75 -7.30 3.81 -2.98
C ALA A 75 -6.60 5.15 -3.17
N ARG A 76 -7.41 6.20 -3.28
CA ARG A 76 -6.97 7.58 -3.37
C ARG A 76 -7.65 8.40 -2.29
N ARG A 77 -6.89 9.28 -1.64
CA ARG A 77 -7.40 10.37 -0.82
C ARG A 77 -7.27 11.68 -1.60
N GLU A 78 -8.36 12.39 -1.79
CA GLU A 78 -8.39 13.73 -2.38
C GLU A 78 -8.74 14.73 -1.28
N VAL A 79 -7.87 15.73 -1.09
CA VAL A 79 -8.01 16.74 -0.04
C VAL A 79 -7.98 18.12 -0.67
N ASP A 80 -9.06 18.87 -0.46
CA ASP A 80 -9.15 20.30 -0.74
C ASP A 80 -8.93 21.06 0.56
N TYR A 81 -7.99 22.01 0.57
CA TYR A 81 -7.63 22.72 1.79
C TYR A 81 -7.13 24.14 1.52
N LEU A 82 -7.13 24.95 2.58
CA LEU A 82 -6.58 26.29 2.60
C LEU A 82 -5.26 26.26 3.35
N HIS A 83 -4.21 26.83 2.75
CA HIS A 83 -2.90 27.02 3.36
C HIS A 83 -2.63 28.51 3.51
N GLU A 84 -2.18 28.93 4.69
CA GLU A 84 -1.77 30.31 4.93
C GLU A 84 -0.25 30.39 4.84
N ALA A 85 0.25 31.27 3.98
CA ALA A 85 1.67 31.41 3.70
C ALA A 85 2.11 32.87 3.70
N VAL A 86 3.40 33.07 3.95
CA VAL A 86 4.07 34.36 3.80
C VAL A 86 5.06 34.27 2.66
N TYR A 87 4.80 34.99 1.56
CA TYR A 87 5.68 34.99 0.40
C TYR A 87 6.56 36.24 0.40
N PRO A 88 7.90 36.08 0.33
CA PRO A 88 8.81 37.20 0.17
C PRO A 88 8.82 37.69 -1.29
N VAL A 89 8.33 38.90 -1.53
CA VAL A 89 8.42 39.56 -2.84
C VAL A 89 9.65 40.45 -2.87
N GLN A 90 10.62 40.08 -3.71
CA GLN A 90 11.89 40.80 -3.83
C GLN A 90 11.71 42.12 -4.57
N ILE A 91 12.24 43.20 -4.01
CA ILE A 91 12.20 44.53 -4.61
C ILE A 91 13.45 44.74 -5.45
N THR A 92 13.26 44.88 -6.76
CA THR A 92 14.35 45.02 -7.72
C THR A 92 14.78 46.47 -7.92
N ASN A 93 13.89 47.44 -7.68
CA ASN A 93 14.21 48.86 -7.80
C ASN A 93 14.87 49.37 -6.51
N PRO A 94 16.16 49.73 -6.52
CA PRO A 94 16.89 50.16 -5.32
C PRO A 94 16.42 51.52 -4.77
N HIS A 95 15.61 52.27 -5.51
CA HIS A 95 15.08 53.56 -5.10
C HIS A 95 13.63 53.49 -4.60
N ALA A 96 12.99 52.31 -4.63
CA ALA A 96 11.65 52.14 -4.10
C ALA A 96 11.65 52.39 -2.59
N ARG A 97 10.71 53.23 -2.13
CA ARG A 97 10.53 53.57 -0.71
C ARG A 97 9.19 53.08 -0.12
N LYS A 98 8.22 52.83 -0.99
CA LYS A 98 6.89 52.33 -0.65
C LYS A 98 6.46 51.36 -1.75
N ILE A 99 5.91 50.22 -1.36
CA ILE A 99 5.27 49.28 -2.28
C ILE A 99 3.79 49.25 -1.97
N GLU A 100 2.96 49.23 -3.00
CA GLU A 100 1.52 49.17 -2.88
C GLU A 100 0.99 48.07 -3.80
N ILE A 101 0.20 47.16 -3.24
CA ILE A 101 -0.43 46.06 -3.98
C ILE A 101 -1.92 46.12 -3.67
N ALA A 102 -2.75 46.28 -4.70
CA ALA A 102 -4.21 46.34 -4.60
C ALA A 102 -4.73 47.34 -3.53
N GLY A 103 -4.06 48.49 -3.38
CA GLY A 103 -4.43 49.53 -2.40
C GLY A 103 -3.88 49.32 -0.98
N THR A 104 -3.19 48.21 -0.73
CA THR A 104 -2.52 47.94 0.55
C THR A 104 -1.05 48.33 0.46
N SER A 105 -0.58 49.14 1.41
CA SER A 105 0.82 49.55 1.51
C SER A 105 1.64 48.52 2.29
N PHE A 106 2.80 48.16 1.74
CA PHE A 106 3.75 47.24 2.36
C PHE A 106 5.04 47.98 2.73
N GLU A 107 5.57 47.66 3.90
CA GLU A 107 6.87 48.14 4.35
C GLU A 107 7.99 47.33 3.69
N ILE A 108 8.99 48.02 3.15
CA ILE A 108 10.16 47.39 2.55
C ILE A 108 11.11 46.95 3.67
N LEU A 109 11.28 45.65 3.81
CA LEU A 109 12.21 45.04 4.74
C LEU A 109 13.61 45.01 4.12
N PRO A 110 14.65 45.42 4.88
CA PRO A 110 16.03 45.30 4.43
C PRO A 110 16.41 43.82 4.29
N GLY A 111 17.07 43.47 3.19
CA GLY A 111 17.65 42.14 3.03
C GLY A 111 18.94 42.05 3.84
N ASN A 112 18.96 41.31 4.95
CA ASN A 112 20.17 41.05 5.74
C ASN A 112 21.21 40.25 4.90
N GLY A 113 21.97 40.95 4.03
CA GLY A 113 22.87 40.34 3.04
C GLY A 113 22.21 39.93 1.72
N GLY A 114 20.93 40.28 1.51
CA GLY A 114 20.15 39.94 0.31
C GLY A 114 19.45 41.16 -0.30
N LYS A 115 18.62 40.93 -1.34
CA LYS A 115 17.79 42.01 -1.91
C LYS A 115 16.71 42.44 -0.90
N PRO A 116 16.35 43.73 -0.84
CA PRO A 116 15.22 44.18 -0.04
C PRO A 116 13.94 43.50 -0.53
N ARG A 117 12.99 43.28 0.38
CA ARG A 117 11.77 42.54 0.08
C ARG A 117 10.57 43.09 0.84
N ILE A 118 9.39 42.68 0.46
CA ILE A 118 8.20 42.76 1.30
C ILE A 118 7.72 41.34 1.60
N ASP A 119 7.11 41.15 2.76
CA ASP A 119 6.51 39.87 3.13
C ASP A 119 4.99 40.00 2.92
N VAL A 120 4.43 39.16 2.03
CA VAL A 120 3.03 39.21 1.63
C VAL A 120 2.31 38.00 2.22
N GLN A 121 1.30 38.27 3.06
CA GLN A 121 0.39 37.25 3.59
C GLN A 121 -0.56 36.79 2.48
N LEU A 122 -0.67 35.48 2.32
CA LEU A 122 -1.46 34.84 1.28
C LEU A 122 -2.27 33.68 1.86
N GLN A 123 -3.39 33.42 1.20
CA GLN A 123 -4.18 32.22 1.42
C GLN A 123 -4.24 31.45 0.09
N GLU A 124 -3.72 30.24 0.11
CA GLU A 124 -3.69 29.34 -1.03
C GLU A 124 -4.91 28.41 -0.96
N SER A 125 -5.62 28.26 -2.07
CA SER A 125 -6.58 27.17 -2.25
C SER A 125 -5.86 26.00 -2.89
N CYS A 126 -5.67 24.94 -2.12
CA CYS A 126 -4.86 23.78 -2.48
C CYS A 126 -5.74 22.56 -2.73
N HIS A 127 -5.30 21.73 -3.67
CA HIS A 127 -5.87 20.42 -3.93
C HIS A 127 -4.75 19.39 -3.97
N ARG A 128 -4.86 18.31 -3.20
CA ARG A 128 -3.85 17.25 -3.15
C ARG A 128 -4.48 15.87 -3.32
N LYS A 129 -3.86 15.05 -4.16
CA LYS A 129 -4.17 13.63 -4.34
C LYS A 129 -3.08 12.78 -3.71
N ILE A 130 -3.47 11.79 -2.92
CA ILE A 130 -2.58 10.82 -2.29
C ILE A 130 -3.05 9.44 -2.70
N ASP A 131 -2.19 8.69 -3.37
CA ASP A 131 -2.47 7.34 -3.84
C ASP A 131 -1.84 6.29 -2.93
N VAL A 132 -2.55 5.19 -2.70
CA VAL A 132 -2.00 4.02 -2.02
C VAL A 132 -2.34 2.74 -2.78
N VAL A 133 -1.34 1.87 -2.86
CA VAL A 133 -1.49 0.48 -3.32
C VAL A 133 -1.04 -0.45 -2.20
N ILE A 134 -1.93 -1.35 -1.80
CA ILE A 134 -1.68 -2.33 -0.74
C ILE A 134 -1.70 -3.74 -1.33
N HIS A 135 -0.64 -4.48 -1.06
CA HIS A 135 -0.62 -5.94 -1.20
C HIS A 135 -0.33 -6.55 0.16
N GLN A 136 -1.33 -7.17 0.76
CA GLN A 136 -1.25 -7.64 2.14
C GLN A 136 -1.61 -9.13 2.22
N ASP A 137 -0.70 -9.95 2.74
CA ASP A 137 -0.99 -11.35 3.02
C ASP A 137 -2.14 -11.45 4.02
N ALA A 138 -3.23 -12.11 3.63
CA ALA A 138 -4.43 -12.20 4.46
C ALA A 138 -4.30 -13.29 5.53
N LEU A 139 -3.21 -14.06 5.52
CA LEU A 139 -2.81 -14.94 6.62
C LEU A 139 -1.84 -14.27 7.60
N LYS A 140 -1.63 -12.96 7.47
CA LYS A 140 -0.81 -12.12 8.38
C LYS A 140 0.64 -12.57 8.51
N ARG A 141 1.17 -13.27 7.52
CA ARG A 141 2.59 -13.64 7.44
C ARG A 141 3.37 -12.44 6.89
N GLY A 142 4.65 -12.33 7.26
CA GLY A 142 5.57 -11.29 6.78
C GLY A 142 6.00 -11.44 5.31
N ILE A 143 5.06 -11.69 4.40
CA ILE A 143 5.33 -11.84 2.96
C ILE A 143 5.50 -10.46 2.35
N LYS A 144 6.59 -10.28 1.60
CA LYS A 144 6.88 -9.01 0.91
C LYS A 144 5.78 -8.67 -0.10
N PRO A 145 5.25 -7.43 -0.11
CA PRO A 145 4.24 -6.97 -1.06
C PRO A 145 4.60 -7.23 -2.53
N ALA A 146 5.87 -7.02 -2.91
CA ALA A 146 6.35 -7.27 -4.27
C ALA A 146 6.15 -8.72 -4.75
N LYS A 147 6.21 -9.70 -3.84
CA LYS A 147 5.95 -11.11 -4.19
C LYS A 147 4.48 -11.32 -4.56
N LEU A 148 3.57 -10.63 -3.88
CA LEU A 148 2.12 -10.70 -4.11
C LEU A 148 1.72 -9.97 -5.39
N GLN A 149 2.24 -8.74 -5.59
CA GLN A 149 2.10 -7.99 -6.84
C GLN A 149 2.53 -8.84 -8.04
N GLY A 150 3.67 -9.54 -7.93
CA GLY A 150 4.15 -10.40 -9.00
C GLY A 150 3.23 -11.57 -9.36
N TYR A 151 2.19 -11.92 -8.59
CA TYR A 151 1.15 -12.84 -9.06
C TYR A 151 0.18 -12.14 -10.01
N ILE A 152 -0.26 -10.94 -9.65
CA ILE A 152 -1.18 -10.11 -10.45
C ILE A 152 -0.56 -9.80 -11.81
N ASP A 153 0.73 -9.48 -11.85
CA ASP A 153 1.39 -9.06 -13.10
C ASP A 153 1.62 -10.21 -14.08
N ARG A 154 1.75 -11.45 -13.58
CA ARG A 154 2.22 -12.61 -14.36
C ARG A 154 1.15 -13.62 -14.70
N TYR A 155 0.09 -13.69 -13.91
CA TYR A 155 -0.87 -14.78 -13.97
C TYR A 155 -2.29 -14.27 -14.13
N LYS A 156 -3.11 -15.05 -14.84
CA LYS A 156 -4.54 -14.77 -14.98
C LYS A 156 -5.28 -15.22 -13.73
N ALA A 157 -6.27 -14.44 -13.32
CA ALA A 157 -7.17 -14.78 -12.24
C ALA A 157 -8.61 -14.88 -12.74
N VAL A 158 -9.37 -15.80 -12.16
CA VAL A 158 -10.78 -16.05 -12.43
C VAL A 158 -11.60 -15.56 -11.26
N GLU A 159 -12.63 -14.76 -11.55
CA GLU A 159 -13.56 -14.25 -10.56
C GLU A 159 -14.52 -15.34 -10.06
N ARG A 160 -14.80 -15.32 -8.76
CA ARG A 160 -15.76 -16.20 -8.09
C ARG A 160 -16.70 -15.37 -7.20
N ASN A 161 -17.90 -15.89 -6.97
CA ASN A 161 -18.87 -15.25 -6.08
C ASN A 161 -18.70 -15.65 -4.61
N GLN A 162 -18.00 -16.76 -4.36
CA GLN A 162 -17.86 -17.36 -3.03
C GLN A 162 -16.56 -18.16 -2.92
N LEU A 163 -16.24 -18.59 -1.70
CA LEU A 163 -15.05 -19.38 -1.38
C LEU A 163 -15.35 -20.88 -1.50
N ASP A 164 -15.55 -21.37 -2.73
CA ASP A 164 -16.00 -22.74 -3.01
C ASP A 164 -14.95 -23.63 -3.69
N VAL A 165 -13.76 -23.11 -3.94
CA VAL A 165 -12.65 -23.89 -4.52
C VAL A 165 -12.03 -24.78 -3.45
N ASP A 166 -11.82 -26.06 -3.77
CA ASP A 166 -11.17 -27.00 -2.84
C ASP A 166 -9.75 -26.55 -2.48
N GLY A 167 -9.34 -26.79 -1.23
CA GLY A 167 -8.07 -26.29 -0.70
C GLY A 167 -8.04 -24.78 -0.41
N THR A 168 -9.18 -24.06 -0.50
CA THR A 168 -9.26 -22.64 -0.11
C THR A 168 -8.97 -22.46 1.37
N VAL A 169 -8.00 -21.60 1.69
CA VAL A 169 -7.70 -21.19 3.06
C VAL A 169 -8.45 -19.89 3.38
N PRO A 170 -9.28 -19.83 4.44
CA PRO A 170 -10.00 -18.61 4.78
C PRO A 170 -9.04 -17.48 5.23
N PRO A 171 -9.34 -16.22 4.90
CA PRO A 171 -8.50 -15.09 5.30
C PRO A 171 -8.57 -14.86 6.82
N GLN A 172 -7.40 -14.70 7.45
CA GLN A 172 -7.28 -14.32 8.87
C GLN A 172 -7.30 -12.79 9.08
N LEU A 173 -7.02 -12.04 8.02
CA LEU A 173 -7.18 -10.60 7.94
C LEU A 173 -8.52 -10.31 7.26
N PRO A 174 -9.56 -9.89 8.01
CA PRO A 174 -10.86 -9.59 7.42
C PRO A 174 -10.79 -8.33 6.55
N PHE A 175 -11.77 -8.20 5.65
CA PHE A 175 -11.83 -7.09 4.70
C PHE A 175 -11.74 -5.71 5.37
N ASN A 176 -12.55 -5.48 6.41
CA ASN A 176 -12.54 -4.21 7.14
C ASN A 176 -11.16 -3.88 7.72
N ALA A 177 -10.41 -4.87 8.20
CA ALA A 177 -9.05 -4.64 8.69
C ALA A 177 -8.08 -4.27 7.57
N ALA A 178 -8.22 -4.87 6.38
CA ALA A 178 -7.44 -4.50 5.21
C ALA A 178 -7.75 -3.05 4.75
N VAL A 179 -9.03 -2.65 4.77
CA VAL A 179 -9.47 -1.28 4.49
C VAL A 179 -8.86 -0.28 5.48
N GLN A 180 -8.84 -0.61 6.78
CA GLN A 180 -8.22 0.26 7.78
C GLN A 180 -6.71 0.42 7.57
N ILE A 181 -6.01 -0.61 7.10
CA ILE A 181 -4.59 -0.50 6.73
C ILE A 181 -4.40 0.52 5.59
N ALA A 182 -5.25 0.48 4.57
CA ALA A 182 -5.19 1.46 3.46
C ALA A 182 -5.47 2.88 3.95
N ARG A 183 -6.53 3.08 4.74
CA ARG A 183 -6.86 4.39 5.34
C ARG A 183 -5.73 4.93 6.22
N ALA A 184 -5.14 4.09 7.07
CA ALA A 184 -4.03 4.50 7.92
C ALA A 184 -2.82 4.98 7.11
N LYS A 185 -2.51 4.32 5.98
CA LYS A 185 -1.43 4.79 5.09
C LYS A 185 -1.76 6.13 4.42
N LEU A 186 -3.00 6.32 3.97
CA LEU A 186 -3.44 7.59 3.38
C LEU A 186 -3.44 8.73 4.40
N ALA A 187 -3.80 8.44 5.66
CA ALA A 187 -3.82 9.40 6.75
C ALA A 187 -2.41 9.74 7.28
N ALA A 188 -1.44 8.85 7.11
CA ALA A 188 -0.05 9.08 7.53
C ALA A 188 0.67 10.14 6.68
N GLU A 189 0.15 10.47 5.50
CA GLU A 189 0.66 11.53 4.64
C GLU A 189 0.21 12.90 5.16
N PRO A 190 1.14 13.74 5.67
CA PRO A 190 0.79 15.00 6.32
C PRO A 190 0.28 16.01 5.29
N ILE A 191 -0.78 16.74 5.63
CA ILE A 191 -1.29 17.88 4.85
C ILE A 191 -0.95 19.16 5.62
N ASP A 192 -0.25 20.08 4.98
CA ASP A 192 0.03 21.40 5.54
C ASP A 192 -1.16 22.35 5.32
N ALA A 193 -2.26 22.04 6.02
CA ALA A 193 -3.51 22.78 5.93
C ALA A 193 -3.71 23.66 7.16
N HIS A 194 -4.07 24.92 6.91
CA HIS A 194 -4.69 25.76 7.93
C HIS A 194 -6.16 25.35 8.14
N SER A 195 -6.86 25.00 7.05
CA SER A 195 -8.25 24.52 7.11
C SER A 195 -8.54 23.52 5.99
N ILE A 196 -9.18 22.39 6.31
CA ILE A 196 -9.62 21.39 5.32
C ILE A 196 -11.04 21.75 4.86
N GLN A 197 -11.23 21.83 3.55
CA GLN A 197 -12.51 22.12 2.89
C GLN A 197 -13.20 20.85 2.37
N GLY A 198 -12.41 19.85 1.95
CA GLY A 198 -12.90 18.55 1.51
C GLY A 198 -11.86 17.47 1.78
N ASP A 199 -12.31 16.29 2.19
CA ASP A 199 -11.44 15.11 2.42
C ASP A 199 -12.23 13.86 2.06
N VAL A 200 -11.90 13.26 0.92
CA VAL A 200 -12.62 12.11 0.36
C VAL A 200 -11.63 10.99 0.13
N ILE A 201 -12.01 9.77 0.52
CA ILE A 201 -11.26 8.56 0.21
C ILE A 201 -12.11 7.69 -0.71
N GLU A 202 -11.55 7.34 -1.87
CA GLU A 202 -12.15 6.45 -2.85
C GLU A 202 -11.31 5.20 -3.03
N PHE A 203 -11.98 4.05 -3.07
CA PHE A 203 -11.35 2.77 -3.38
C PHE A 203 -11.66 2.41 -4.84
N ALA A 204 -10.63 2.34 -5.67
CA ALA A 204 -10.76 1.88 -7.05
C ALA A 204 -10.73 0.35 -7.15
N ILE A 205 -9.99 -0.32 -6.25
CA ILE A 205 -9.83 -1.78 -6.23
C ILE A 205 -9.93 -2.28 -4.80
N ALA A 206 -10.72 -3.33 -4.59
CA ALA A 206 -10.85 -4.03 -3.32
C ALA A 206 -10.89 -5.57 -3.52
N HIS A 207 -9.80 -6.15 -4.03
CA HIS A 207 -9.78 -7.55 -4.44
C HIS A 207 -9.19 -8.48 -3.36
N LEU A 208 -9.86 -9.61 -3.13
CA LEU A 208 -9.34 -10.76 -2.41
C LEU A 208 -8.81 -11.79 -3.41
N TYR A 209 -7.50 -11.88 -3.54
CA TYR A 209 -6.85 -12.87 -4.40
C TYR A 209 -6.51 -14.15 -3.66
N PHE A 210 -6.62 -15.27 -4.35
CA PHE A 210 -6.22 -16.60 -3.89
C PHE A 210 -5.13 -17.15 -4.81
N ARG A 211 -3.93 -17.35 -4.24
CA ARG A 211 -2.80 -17.91 -4.98
C ARG A 211 -2.62 -19.41 -4.70
N PRO A 212 -2.30 -20.23 -5.71
CA PRO A 212 -1.99 -21.63 -5.49
C PRO A 212 -0.63 -21.77 -4.79
N VAL A 213 -0.59 -22.56 -3.72
CA VAL A 213 0.61 -22.92 -2.97
C VAL A 213 0.59 -24.41 -2.69
N PHE A 214 1.61 -25.12 -3.13
CA PHE A 214 1.80 -26.52 -2.78
C PHE A 214 2.43 -26.61 -1.39
N ALA A 215 1.73 -27.24 -0.46
CA ALA A 215 2.26 -27.66 0.82
C ALA A 215 2.74 -29.11 0.70
N PHE A 216 3.93 -29.38 1.24
CA PHE A 216 4.58 -30.69 1.27
C PHE A 216 4.97 -31.02 2.71
#